data_AF-A0A0G0BW53-F1
#
_entry.id   AF-A0A0G0BW53-F1
#
_cell.length_a   1.000
_cell.length_b   1.000
_cell.length_c   1.000
_cell.angle_alpha   90.00
_cell.angle_beta   90.00
_cell.angle_gamma   90.00
#
_symmetry.space_group_name_H-M   'P 1'
#
loop_
_entity.id
_entity.type
_entity.pdbx_description
1 polymer ?
#
loop_
_entity_poly.entity_id
_entity_poly.type
_entity_poly.pdbx_seq_one_letter_code
_entity_poly.pdbx_strand_id
1 'polypeptide(L)'
;MKKLIFSSIFFIFFSTETDSRLLNFLSYEPKTETIDNSVHSHTTHHTTQNNYNMGFGFENKINAFAQGASQAAKAKLPLIKDFLINNKYKITIGTVVVIYSYLLWQITSLNKKIATGTTWSSWKNNLTMKELYQTCHKKLAEELIRDIKLKYMDAKNFENLSASIFAFSSDINKEIKTLKRYNFIVTWIKRFLIGFAFPIQHILCLEADQKIARLEFMKSLLSEWMIDRKS
;
A
#
# COMPACT_ATOMS: atom_id res chain seq x y z
N MET A 1 -6.04 -30.78 -17.12
CA MET A 1 -6.08 -30.30 -15.72
C MET A 1 -5.09 -29.18 -15.35
N LYS A 2 -4.12 -28.77 -16.18
CA LYS A 2 -3.15 -27.69 -15.82
C LYS A 2 -3.66 -26.25 -16.00
N LYS A 3 -4.80 -26.01 -16.67
CA LYS A 3 -5.30 -24.65 -17.00
C LYS A 3 -6.05 -23.93 -15.86
N LEU A 4 -6.56 -24.65 -14.85
CA LEU A 4 -7.33 -24.03 -13.76
C LEU A 4 -6.46 -23.44 -12.65
N ILE A 5 -5.23 -23.91 -12.47
CA ILE A 5 -4.33 -23.45 -11.39
C ILE A 5 -3.83 -22.02 -11.64
N PHE A 6 -3.68 -21.60 -12.90
CA PHE A 6 -3.18 -20.27 -13.24
C PHE A 6 -4.16 -19.14 -12.90
N SER A 7 -5.48 -19.40 -12.97
CA SER A 7 -6.49 -18.35 -12.72
C SER A 7 -6.64 -18.02 -11.23
N SER A 8 -6.50 -19.02 -10.34
CA SER A 8 -6.65 -18.81 -8.89
C SER A 8 -5.44 -18.10 -8.28
N ILE A 9 -4.23 -18.31 -8.81
CA ILE A 9 -3.00 -17.64 -8.33
C ILE A 9 -3.02 -16.15 -8.70
N PHE A 10 -3.61 -15.79 -9.85
CA PHE A 10 -3.72 -14.40 -10.29
C PHE A 10 -4.65 -13.56 -9.40
N PHE A 11 -5.71 -14.17 -8.86
CA PHE A 11 -6.66 -13.48 -7.97
C PHE A 11 -6.06 -13.18 -6.58
N ILE A 12 -5.17 -14.05 -6.08
CA ILE A 12 -4.44 -13.81 -4.82
C ILE A 12 -3.51 -12.59 -4.97
N PHE A 13 -2.92 -12.39 -6.16
CA PHE A 13 -2.01 -11.27 -6.46
C PHE A 13 -2.68 -9.89 -6.36
N PHE A 14 -3.98 -9.79 -6.69
CA PHE A 14 -4.74 -8.55 -6.52
C PHE A 14 -5.34 -8.41 -5.11
N SER A 15 -5.70 -9.53 -4.47
CA SER A 15 -6.36 -9.50 -3.17
C SER A 15 -5.43 -9.21 -1.98
N THR A 16 -4.13 -9.46 -2.07
CA THR A 16 -3.18 -9.12 -0.99
C THR A 16 -2.72 -7.67 -1.02
N GLU A 17 -3.08 -6.91 -2.07
CA GLU A 17 -2.71 -5.49 -2.24
C GLU A 17 -3.91 -4.53 -2.16
N THR A 18 -5.13 -5.06 -2.00
CA THR A 18 -6.19 -4.31 -1.29
C THR A 18 -5.80 -4.22 0.17
N ASP A 19 -4.93 -3.24 0.42
CA ASP A 19 -4.59 -2.61 1.68
C ASP A 19 -5.64 -2.93 2.75
N SER A 20 -5.23 -3.49 3.88
CA SER A 20 -6.07 -3.60 5.08
C SER A 20 -6.64 -2.24 5.51
N ARG A 21 -6.18 -1.13 4.92
CA ARG A 21 -6.81 0.19 4.96
C ARG A 21 -8.19 0.26 4.30
N LEU A 22 -8.48 -0.47 3.23
CA LEU A 22 -9.82 -0.52 2.62
C LEU A 22 -10.78 -1.40 3.43
N LEU A 23 -10.28 -2.48 4.05
CA LEU A 23 -11.08 -3.27 5.00
C LEU A 23 -11.31 -2.51 6.32
N ASN A 24 -10.35 -1.70 6.79
CA ASN A 24 -10.58 -0.77 7.90
C ASN A 24 -11.53 0.38 7.54
N PHE A 25 -11.62 0.78 6.26
CA PHE A 25 -12.58 1.78 5.80
C PHE A 25 -14.02 1.23 5.75
N LEU A 26 -14.18 -0.08 5.52
CA LEU A 26 -15.48 -0.77 5.58
C LEU A 26 -15.83 -1.28 6.99
N SER A 27 -14.88 -1.26 7.93
CA SER A 27 -15.06 -1.60 9.35
C SER A 27 -15.18 -0.35 10.24
N TYR A 28 -15.58 0.79 9.67
CA TYR A 28 -15.98 1.94 10.48
C TYR A 28 -17.37 1.64 11.05
N GLU A 29 -17.43 0.91 12.16
CA GLU A 29 -18.59 0.99 13.05
C GLU A 29 -18.69 2.45 13.51
N PRO A 30 -19.80 3.16 13.23
CA PRO A 30 -20.00 4.46 13.81
C PRO A 30 -20.00 4.27 15.32
N LYS A 31 -18.98 4.80 16.01
CA LYS A 31 -19.03 4.94 17.46
C LYS A 31 -20.25 5.79 17.75
N THR A 32 -21.29 5.17 18.29
CA THR A 32 -22.37 5.87 18.95
C THR A 32 -21.75 6.53 20.18
N GLU A 33 -21.26 7.76 20.00
CA GLU A 33 -21.07 8.65 21.14
C GLU A 33 -22.44 8.82 21.78
N THR A 34 -22.63 8.14 22.91
CA THR A 34 -23.63 8.51 23.91
C THR A 34 -23.29 9.92 24.37
N ILE A 35 -23.89 10.89 23.69
CA ILE A 35 -23.91 12.29 24.12
C ILE A 35 -24.78 12.32 25.38
N ASP A 36 -24.12 12.41 26.54
CA ASP A 36 -24.77 12.62 27.82
C ASP A 36 -25.18 14.10 27.93
N ASN A 37 -26.31 14.43 27.27
CA ASN A 37 -26.93 15.74 27.34
C ASN A 37 -27.75 15.88 28.63
N SER A 38 -27.07 16.18 29.74
CA SER A 38 -27.72 16.76 30.91
C SER A 38 -27.63 18.29 30.85
N VAL A 39 -28.48 18.90 30.03
CA VAL A 39 -28.83 20.31 30.19
C VAL A 39 -30.33 20.45 30.18
N HIS A 40 -30.80 20.81 31.37
CA HIS A 40 -32.17 21.12 31.72
C HIS A 40 -32.51 22.52 31.18
N SER A 41 -33.39 22.60 30.20
CA SER A 41 -34.14 23.82 29.90
C SER A 41 -35.52 23.48 29.38
N HIS A 42 -36.51 23.76 30.23
CA HIS A 42 -37.91 23.78 29.89
C HIS A 42 -38.15 24.78 28.76
N THR A 43 -38.55 24.29 27.59
CA THR A 43 -39.23 25.11 26.60
C THR A 43 -40.43 24.31 26.09
N THR A 44 -41.61 24.73 26.53
CA THR A 44 -42.90 24.16 26.15
C THR A 44 -43.20 24.56 24.71
N HIS A 45 -42.73 23.76 23.75
CA HIS A 45 -43.18 23.85 22.37
C HIS A 45 -44.38 22.94 22.17
N HIS A 46 -45.49 23.53 21.74
CA HIS A 46 -46.67 22.82 21.26
C HIS A 46 -46.26 21.88 20.11
N THR A 47 -46.24 20.58 20.39
CA THR A 47 -46.12 19.54 19.37
C THR A 47 -47.40 19.50 18.56
N THR A 48 -47.43 20.24 17.45
CA THR A 48 -48.36 19.93 16.36
C THR A 48 -48.03 18.53 15.89
N GLN A 49 -48.88 17.55 16.22
CA GLN A 49 -48.87 16.23 15.61
C GLN A 49 -49.23 16.36 14.13
N ASN A 50 -48.27 16.85 13.34
CA ASN A 50 -48.31 16.67 11.90
C ASN A 50 -48.04 15.20 11.65
N ASN A 51 -49.10 14.51 11.25
CA ASN A 51 -49.15 13.14 10.84
C ASN A 51 -48.16 12.93 9.68
N TYR A 52 -46.92 12.53 9.99
CA TYR A 52 -45.87 12.25 9.01
C TYR A 52 -46.15 10.93 8.28
N ASN A 53 -47.19 10.94 7.47
CA ASN A 53 -47.46 9.90 6.46
C ASN A 53 -46.54 10.05 5.22
N MET A 54 -45.47 10.85 5.33
CA MET A 54 -44.49 11.11 4.26
C MET A 54 -43.44 9.98 4.10
N GLY A 55 -43.33 9.06 5.06
CA GLY A 55 -42.38 7.93 4.98
C GLY A 55 -42.78 6.85 3.97
N PHE A 56 -44.08 6.55 3.86
CA PHE A 56 -44.59 5.45 3.02
C PHE A 56 -44.39 5.69 1.50
N GLY A 57 -44.34 6.95 1.07
CA GLY A 57 -44.13 7.30 -0.34
C GLY A 57 -42.68 7.19 -0.80
N PHE A 58 -41.72 7.33 0.12
CA PHE A 58 -40.29 7.28 -0.22
C PHE A 58 -39.78 5.85 -0.39
N GLU A 59 -40.18 4.95 0.50
CA GLU A 59 -39.80 3.53 0.41
C GLU A 59 -40.31 2.87 -0.89
N ASN A 60 -41.54 3.21 -1.31
CA ASN A 60 -42.10 2.72 -2.56
C ASN A 60 -41.32 3.22 -3.79
N LYS A 61 -40.80 4.45 -3.76
CA LYS A 61 -39.94 4.99 -4.84
C LYS A 61 -38.57 4.33 -4.88
N ILE A 62 -37.97 4.05 -3.71
CA ILE A 62 -36.70 3.31 -3.62
C ILE A 62 -36.89 1.90 -4.18
N ASN A 63 -37.95 1.20 -3.79
CA ASN A 63 -38.23 -0.15 -4.25
C ASN A 63 -38.51 -0.21 -5.76
N ALA A 64 -39.28 0.74 -6.29
CA ALA A 64 -39.53 0.84 -7.72
C ALA A 64 -38.25 1.14 -8.52
N PHE A 65 -37.38 2.04 -8.01
CA PHE A 65 -36.09 2.34 -8.63
C PHE A 65 -35.16 1.12 -8.61
N ALA A 66 -35.06 0.42 -7.46
CA ALA A 66 -34.24 -0.78 -7.32
C ALA A 66 -34.74 -1.90 -8.25
N GLN A 67 -36.06 -2.12 -8.35
CA GLN A 67 -36.64 -3.08 -9.27
C GLN A 67 -36.35 -2.70 -10.73
N GLY A 68 -36.54 -1.44 -11.11
CA GLY A 68 -36.23 -0.94 -12.46
C GLY A 68 -34.76 -1.11 -12.82
N ALA A 69 -33.84 -0.77 -11.92
CA ALA A 69 -32.41 -0.97 -12.10
C ALA A 69 -32.05 -2.46 -12.26
N SER A 70 -32.65 -3.34 -11.47
CA SER A 70 -32.41 -4.79 -11.53
C SER A 70 -32.91 -5.40 -12.85
N GLN A 71 -34.08 -4.97 -13.34
CA GLN A 71 -34.63 -5.44 -14.61
C GLN A 71 -33.80 -4.94 -15.80
N ALA A 72 -33.37 -3.68 -15.77
CA ALA A 72 -32.47 -3.11 -16.78
C ALA A 72 -31.11 -3.83 -16.80
N ALA A 73 -30.56 -4.21 -15.64
CA ALA A 73 -29.35 -5.00 -15.56
C ALA A 73 -29.56 -6.41 -16.14
N LYS A 74 -30.65 -7.10 -15.77
CA LYS A 74 -30.99 -8.43 -16.30
C LYS A 74 -31.13 -8.45 -17.82
N ALA A 75 -31.72 -7.40 -18.42
CA ALA A 75 -31.85 -7.28 -19.87
C ALA A 75 -30.50 -7.11 -20.58
N LYS A 76 -29.50 -6.50 -19.94
CA LYS A 76 -28.16 -6.29 -20.52
C LYS A 76 -27.20 -7.47 -20.32
N LEU A 77 -27.45 -8.34 -19.34
CA LEU A 77 -26.63 -9.53 -19.08
C LEU A 77 -26.41 -10.45 -20.30
N PRO A 78 -27.44 -10.85 -21.09
CA PRO A 78 -27.21 -11.71 -22.24
C PRO A 78 -26.32 -11.05 -23.29
N LEU A 79 -26.50 -9.75 -23.56
CA LEU A 79 -25.67 -9.00 -24.51
C LEU A 79 -24.20 -8.97 -24.09
N ILE A 80 -23.91 -8.76 -22.80
CA ILE A 80 -22.55 -8.80 -22.26
C ILE A 80 -21.97 -10.22 -22.39
N LYS A 81 -22.77 -11.24 -22.06
CA LYS A 81 -22.34 -12.64 -22.15
C LYS A 81 -21.97 -13.03 -23.58
N ASP A 82 -22.82 -12.68 -24.55
CA ASP A 82 -22.58 -12.98 -25.96
C ASP A 82 -21.35 -12.22 -26.48
N PHE A 83 -21.20 -10.95 -26.09
CA PHE A 83 -20.01 -10.17 -26.39
C PHE A 83 -18.72 -10.83 -25.84
N LEU A 84 -18.73 -11.26 -24.57
CA LEU A 84 -17.59 -11.93 -23.92
C LEU A 84 -17.25 -13.26 -24.62
N ILE A 85 -18.24 -14.06 -25.00
CA ILE A 85 -18.04 -15.34 -25.68
C ILE A 85 -17.46 -15.11 -27.09
N ASN A 86 -18.02 -14.18 -27.84
CA ASN A 86 -17.60 -13.88 -29.21
C ASN A 86 -16.22 -13.22 -29.27
N ASN A 87 -15.82 -12.47 -28.24
CA ASN A 87 -14.54 -11.75 -28.18
C ASN A 87 -13.53 -12.34 -27.18
N LYS A 88 -13.74 -13.57 -26.68
CA LYS A 88 -12.91 -14.16 -25.60
C LYS A 88 -11.40 -14.10 -25.86
N TYR A 89 -10.96 -14.36 -27.10
CA TYR A 89 -9.55 -14.32 -27.45
C TYR A 89 -8.99 -12.89 -27.49
N LYS A 90 -9.74 -11.93 -28.06
CA LYS A 90 -9.34 -10.52 -28.09
C LYS A 90 -9.22 -9.95 -26.68
N ILE A 91 -10.18 -10.28 -25.82
CA ILE A 91 -10.17 -9.89 -24.41
C ILE A 91 -8.97 -10.53 -23.70
N THR A 92 -8.73 -11.83 -23.88
CA THR A 92 -7.60 -12.53 -23.26
C THR A 92 -6.27 -11.91 -23.68
N ILE A 93 -6.06 -11.67 -24.97
CA ILE A 93 -4.83 -11.04 -25.49
C ILE A 93 -4.68 -9.63 -24.93
N GLY A 94 -5.75 -8.82 -24.96
CA GLY A 94 -5.74 -7.47 -24.41
C GLY A 94 -5.38 -7.47 -22.92
N THR A 95 -5.99 -8.35 -22.13
CA THR A 95 -5.69 -8.51 -20.70
C THR A 95 -4.22 -8.91 -20.48
N VAL A 96 -3.69 -9.86 -21.25
CA VAL A 96 -2.28 -10.26 -21.15
C VAL A 96 -1.34 -9.09 -21.48
N VAL A 97 -1.63 -8.30 -22.53
CA VAL A 97 -0.82 -7.14 -22.92
C VAL A 97 -0.83 -6.06 -21.83
N VAL A 98 -2.00 -5.77 -21.24
CA VAL A 98 -2.13 -4.80 -20.15
C VAL A 98 -1.33 -5.24 -18.92
N ILE A 99 -1.48 -6.49 -18.50
CA ILE A 99 -0.74 -7.07 -17.37
C ILE A 99 0.77 -7.01 -17.64
N TYR A 100 1.21 -7.43 -18.83
CA TYR A 100 2.62 -7.43 -19.20
C TYR A 100 3.20 -6.02 -19.18
N SER A 101 2.49 -5.06 -19.77
CA SER A 101 2.91 -3.65 -19.81
C SER A 101 3.00 -3.05 -18.41
N TYR A 102 2.03 -3.36 -17.54
CA TYR A 102 2.04 -2.93 -16.14
C TYR A 102 3.23 -3.50 -15.37
N LEU A 103 3.49 -4.81 -15.48
CA LEU A 103 4.64 -5.45 -14.84
C LEU A 103 5.97 -4.89 -15.35
N LEU A 104 6.08 -4.67 -16.66
CA LEU A 104 7.28 -4.09 -17.28
C LEU A 104 7.52 -2.66 -16.78
N TRP A 105 6.48 -1.83 -16.75
CA TRP A 105 6.54 -0.48 -16.18
C TRP A 105 6.94 -0.51 -14.70
N GLN A 106 6.40 -1.46 -13.94
CA GLN A 106 6.71 -1.60 -12.52
C GLN A 106 8.17 -1.99 -12.29
N ILE A 107 8.70 -2.98 -13.02
CA ILE A 107 10.11 -3.41 -12.92
C ILE A 107 11.05 -2.29 -13.34
N THR A 108 10.78 -1.61 -14.46
CA THR A 108 11.63 -0.52 -14.94
C THR A 108 11.63 0.67 -13.97
N SER A 109 10.47 1.02 -13.41
CA SER A 109 10.36 2.05 -12.36
C SER A 109 11.13 1.67 -11.10
N LEU A 110 11.04 0.41 -10.65
CA LEU A 110 11.79 -0.10 -9.49
C LEU A 110 13.30 -0.15 -9.76
N ASN A 111 13.73 -0.63 -10.94
CA ASN A 111 15.13 -0.63 -11.34
C ASN A 111 15.71 0.79 -11.29
N LYS A 112 14.97 1.78 -11.81
CA LYS A 112 15.39 3.19 -11.73
C LYS A 112 15.52 3.66 -10.29
N LYS A 113 14.57 3.33 -9.41
CA LYS A 113 14.62 3.68 -7.98
C LYS A 113 15.77 3.01 -7.23
N ILE A 114 16.07 1.76 -7.56
CA ILE A 114 17.22 1.04 -6.98
C ILE A 114 18.51 1.70 -7.46
N ALA A 115 18.63 2.01 -8.75
CA ALA A 115 19.83 2.63 -9.30
C ALA A 115 20.07 4.07 -8.80
N THR A 116 19.02 4.80 -8.42
CA THR A 116 19.18 6.16 -7.86
C THR A 116 19.77 6.11 -6.45
N GLY A 117 20.99 6.60 -6.28
CA GLY A 117 21.74 6.63 -5.01
C GLY A 117 21.28 7.68 -3.98
N THR A 118 20.05 8.18 -4.07
CA THR A 118 19.54 9.28 -3.20
C THR A 118 18.72 8.79 -2.00
N THR A 119 18.61 7.47 -1.84
CA THR A 119 17.78 6.84 -0.81
C THR A 119 18.58 6.50 0.46
N TRP A 120 17.90 6.08 1.53
CA TRP A 120 18.57 5.76 2.80
C TRP A 120 19.47 4.54 2.67
N SER A 121 19.19 3.59 1.79
CA SER A 121 20.09 2.46 1.54
C SER A 121 21.45 2.85 0.94
N SER A 122 21.58 4.09 0.44
CA SER A 122 22.84 4.66 -0.04
C SER A 122 23.60 5.45 1.03
N TRP A 123 23.08 5.54 2.26
CA TRP A 123 23.80 6.16 3.37
C TRP A 123 25.10 5.39 3.65
N LYS A 124 26.23 6.11 3.62
CA LYS A 124 27.60 5.57 3.66
C LYS A 124 27.83 4.44 2.64
N ASN A 125 27.42 4.65 1.38
CA ASN A 125 27.62 3.68 0.30
C ASN A 125 29.08 3.25 0.09
N ASN A 126 30.03 4.08 0.50
CA ASN A 126 31.47 3.84 0.43
C ASN A 126 31.95 2.76 1.42
N LEU A 127 31.13 2.39 2.41
CA LEU A 127 31.44 1.32 3.38
C LEU A 127 30.68 0.05 3.02
N THR A 128 31.38 -1.07 2.96
CA THR A 128 30.79 -2.40 2.85
C THR A 128 30.01 -2.75 4.12
N MET A 129 29.11 -3.73 4.03
CA MET A 129 28.35 -4.18 5.19
C MET A 129 29.26 -4.68 6.33
N LYS A 130 30.37 -5.34 5.99
CA LYS A 130 31.37 -5.81 6.96
C LYS A 130 32.04 -4.65 7.70
N GLU A 131 32.40 -3.58 7.00
CA GLU A 131 33.00 -2.39 7.60
C GLU A 131 32.01 -1.63 8.49
N LEU A 132 30.72 -1.61 8.11
CA LEU A 132 29.66 -1.04 8.95
C LEU A 132 29.57 -1.77 10.31
N TYR A 133 29.63 -3.11 10.32
CA TYR A 133 29.63 -3.89 11.56
C TYR A 133 30.91 -3.74 12.40
N GLN A 134 32.05 -3.42 11.77
CA GLN A 134 33.32 -3.21 12.48
C GLN A 134 33.45 -1.80 13.06
N THR A 135 32.66 -0.85 12.54
CA THR A 135 32.67 0.53 13.04
C THR A 135 32.01 0.59 14.42
N CYS A 136 32.50 1.44 15.31
CA CYS A 136 31.90 1.64 16.63
C CYS A 136 30.41 2.05 16.50
N HIS A 137 29.51 1.20 17.01
CA HIS A 137 28.06 1.38 16.89
C HIS A 137 27.57 2.72 17.45
N LYS A 138 28.08 3.15 18.62
CA LYS A 138 27.71 4.41 19.25
C LYS A 138 27.98 5.61 18.34
N LYS A 139 29.20 5.69 17.78
CA LYS A 139 29.58 6.74 16.84
C LYS A 139 28.71 6.71 15.58
N LEU A 140 28.45 5.51 15.05
CA LEU A 140 27.67 5.33 13.84
C LEU A 140 26.20 5.72 14.04
N ALA A 141 25.64 5.44 15.21
CA ALA A 141 24.29 5.86 15.59
C ALA A 141 24.20 7.39 15.76
N GLU A 142 25.19 8.03 16.38
CA GLU A 142 25.24 9.50 16.50
C GLU A 142 25.30 10.18 15.12
N GLU A 143 26.13 9.65 14.20
CA GLU A 143 26.19 10.12 12.81
C GLU A 143 24.85 9.91 12.09
N LEU A 144 24.21 8.75 12.25
CA LEU A 144 22.90 8.47 11.67
C LEU A 144 21.84 9.48 12.17
N ILE A 145 21.79 9.75 13.48
CA ILE A 145 20.85 10.70 14.07
C ILE A 145 21.09 12.11 13.55
N ARG A 146 22.36 12.53 13.41
CA ARG A 146 22.70 13.82 12.81
C ARG A 146 22.20 13.91 11.38
N ASP A 147 22.43 12.89 10.57
CA ASP A 147 22.03 12.89 9.15
C ASP A 147 20.50 12.81 8.99
N ILE A 148 19.80 12.12 9.90
CA ILE A 148 18.33 12.15 10.00
C ILE A 148 17.84 13.58 10.25
N LYS A 149 18.41 14.25 11.26
CA LYS A 149 18.05 15.65 11.56
C LYS A 149 18.26 16.53 10.32
N LEU A 150 19.46 16.47 9.71
CA LEU A 150 19.77 17.27 8.53
C LEU A 150 18.80 17.02 7.36
N LYS A 151 18.44 15.77 7.08
CA LYS A 151 17.53 15.45 5.95
C LYS A 151 16.10 15.92 6.18
N TYR A 152 15.60 15.87 7.42
CA TYR A 152 14.19 16.15 7.73
C TYR A 152 13.94 17.54 8.34
N MET A 153 14.98 18.31 8.69
CA MET A 153 14.82 19.65 9.29
C MET A 153 14.35 20.74 8.32
N ASP A 154 14.64 20.64 7.02
CA ASP A 154 14.29 21.68 6.03
C ASP A 154 12.79 21.70 5.63
N ALA A 155 11.99 20.74 6.11
CA ALA A 155 10.56 20.67 5.83
C ALA A 155 9.74 21.50 6.83
N LYS A 156 9.88 22.83 6.80
CA LYS A 156 8.93 23.84 7.31
C LYS A 156 8.60 23.95 8.80
N ASN A 157 9.06 23.09 9.71
CA ASN A 157 9.13 23.30 11.17
C ASN A 157 9.25 21.94 11.86
N PHE A 158 10.43 21.49 12.30
CA PHE A 158 10.51 20.52 13.41
C PHE A 158 11.86 20.61 14.14
N GLU A 159 11.91 21.44 15.19
CA GLU A 159 12.90 21.29 16.29
C GLU A 159 12.75 19.92 17.01
N ASN A 160 11.64 19.23 16.76
CA ASN A 160 11.33 17.93 17.35
C ASN A 160 12.07 16.79 16.63
N LEU A 161 13.17 16.34 17.23
CA LEU A 161 13.88 15.12 16.85
C LEU A 161 12.95 13.90 16.71
N SER A 162 11.92 13.79 17.55
CA SER A 162 10.93 12.71 17.48
C SER A 162 10.21 12.64 16.13
N ALA A 163 9.83 13.78 15.56
CA ALA A 163 9.18 13.85 14.25
C ALA A 163 10.13 13.41 13.13
N SER A 164 11.39 13.84 13.19
CA SER A 164 12.43 13.42 12.22
C SER A 164 12.69 11.91 12.29
N ILE A 165 12.75 11.33 13.50
CA ILE A 165 12.90 9.88 13.70
C ILE A 165 11.69 9.12 13.14
N PHE A 166 10.47 9.62 13.36
CA PHE A 166 9.26 8.99 12.83
C PHE A 166 9.23 9.03 11.29
N ALA A 167 9.56 10.18 10.69
CA ALA A 167 9.66 10.33 9.25
C ALA A 167 10.72 9.38 8.65
N PHE A 168 11.91 9.33 9.26
CA PHE A 168 12.95 8.39 8.91
C PHE A 168 12.49 6.92 8.96
N SER A 169 11.85 6.52 10.06
CA SER A 169 11.35 5.15 10.24
C SER A 169 10.31 4.79 9.17
N SER A 170 9.39 5.72 8.87
CA SER A 170 8.39 5.56 7.80
C SER A 170 9.06 5.36 6.44
N ASP A 171 10.04 6.21 6.10
CA ASP A 171 10.75 6.16 4.82
C ASP A 171 11.59 4.88 4.68
N ILE A 172 12.32 4.45 5.71
CA ILE A 172 13.04 3.18 5.69
C ILE A 172 12.09 2.00 5.48
N ASN A 173 10.98 1.94 6.22
CA ASN A 173 10.03 0.83 6.08
C ASN A 173 9.39 0.80 4.68
N LYS A 174 9.10 1.97 4.11
CA LYS A 174 8.62 2.11 2.73
C LYS A 174 9.67 1.63 1.71
N GLU A 175 10.94 1.98 1.92
CA GLU A 175 12.04 1.55 1.06
C GLU A 175 12.25 0.03 1.14
N ILE A 176 12.30 -0.55 2.35
CA ILE A 176 12.36 -2.01 2.57
C ILE A 176 11.19 -2.71 1.87
N LYS A 177 9.96 -2.23 2.04
CA LYS A 177 8.77 -2.81 1.39
C LYS A 177 8.90 -2.76 -0.13
N THR A 178 9.43 -1.67 -0.67
CA THR A 178 9.67 -1.50 -2.11
C THR A 178 10.70 -2.48 -2.65
N LEU A 179 11.82 -2.67 -1.95
CA LEU A 179 12.87 -3.63 -2.31
C LEU A 179 12.40 -5.09 -2.17
N LYS A 180 11.68 -5.43 -1.09
CA LYS A 180 11.09 -6.77 -0.92
C LYS A 180 10.07 -7.08 -2.02
N ARG A 181 9.26 -6.09 -2.41
CA ARG A 181 8.33 -6.23 -3.54
C ARG A 181 9.06 -6.47 -4.86
N TYR A 182 10.17 -5.78 -5.10
CA TYR A 182 11.00 -6.02 -6.28
C TYR A 182 11.49 -7.47 -6.33
N ASN A 183 12.11 -7.97 -5.24
CA ASN A 183 12.60 -9.34 -5.17
C ASN A 183 11.47 -10.36 -5.33
N PHE A 184 10.30 -10.09 -4.76
CA PHE A 184 9.11 -10.91 -4.94
C PHE A 184 8.69 -10.99 -6.42
N ILE A 185 8.51 -9.85 -7.10
CA ILE A 185 8.13 -9.80 -8.52
C ILE A 185 9.13 -10.57 -9.39
N VAL A 186 10.43 -10.33 -9.19
CA VAL A 186 11.47 -11.00 -9.96
C VAL A 186 11.47 -12.51 -9.71
N THR A 187 11.31 -12.94 -8.46
CA THR A 187 11.24 -14.37 -8.11
C THR A 187 10.05 -15.04 -8.78
N TRP A 188 8.89 -14.37 -8.80
CA TRP A 188 7.70 -14.88 -9.49
C TRP A 188 7.89 -14.97 -11.00
N ILE A 189 8.48 -13.95 -11.63
CA ILE A 189 8.74 -13.99 -13.08
C ILE A 189 9.69 -15.12 -13.44
N LYS A 190 10.76 -15.32 -12.65
CA LYS A 190 11.68 -16.44 -12.79
C LYS A 190 10.95 -17.78 -12.63
N ARG A 191 10.08 -17.90 -11.62
CA ARG A 191 9.29 -19.12 -11.36
C ARG A 191 8.35 -19.47 -12.52
N PHE A 192 7.76 -18.48 -13.19
CA PHE A 192 6.88 -18.72 -14.34
C PHE A 192 7.64 -18.95 -15.66
N LEU A 193 8.98 -18.97 -15.66
CA LEU A 193 9.83 -19.12 -16.85
C LEU A 193 9.59 -18.04 -17.93
N ILE A 194 8.98 -16.91 -17.56
CA ILE A 194 8.77 -15.76 -18.45
C ILE A 194 9.97 -14.80 -18.37
N GLY A 195 11.05 -15.20 -17.68
CA GLY A 195 12.24 -14.38 -17.49
C GLY A 195 12.86 -13.84 -18.78
N PHE A 196 12.75 -14.58 -19.89
CA PHE A 196 13.26 -14.14 -21.20
C PHE A 196 12.56 -12.87 -21.73
N ALA A 197 11.28 -12.65 -21.39
CA ALA A 197 10.53 -11.50 -21.88
C ALA A 197 10.79 -10.22 -21.06
N PHE A 198 11.34 -10.34 -19.84
CA PHE A 198 11.54 -9.19 -18.97
C PHE A 198 13.03 -8.82 -18.86
N PRO A 199 13.38 -7.52 -18.87
CA PRO A 199 14.76 -7.07 -18.70
C PRO A 199 15.18 -7.16 -17.21
N ILE A 200 15.30 -8.39 -16.70
CA ILE A 200 15.71 -8.66 -15.32
C ILE A 200 17.23 -8.70 -15.25
N GLN A 201 17.81 -7.75 -14.51
CA GLN A 201 19.24 -7.73 -14.24
C GLN A 201 19.51 -8.46 -12.93
N HIS A 202 20.24 -9.58 -12.99
CA HIS A 202 20.56 -10.37 -11.79
C HIS A 202 21.32 -9.55 -10.73
N ILE A 203 22.17 -8.62 -11.18
CA ILE A 203 22.96 -7.73 -10.33
C ILE A 203 22.05 -6.88 -9.42
N LEU A 204 20.93 -6.38 -9.95
CA LEU A 204 19.98 -5.56 -9.18
C LEU A 204 19.26 -6.34 -8.08
N CYS A 205 19.07 -7.66 -8.22
CA CYS A 205 18.51 -8.48 -7.15
C CYS A 205 19.48 -8.58 -5.97
N LEU A 206 20.75 -8.87 -6.25
CA LEU A 206 21.79 -8.91 -5.21
C LEU A 206 21.96 -7.56 -4.54
N GLU A 207 21.94 -6.48 -5.32
CA GLU A 207 21.98 -5.12 -4.79
C GLU A 207 20.76 -4.80 -3.91
N ALA A 208 19.57 -5.24 -4.31
CA ALA A 208 18.36 -5.05 -3.50
C ALA A 208 18.46 -5.76 -2.15
N ASP A 209 18.96 -7.00 -2.10
CA ASP A 209 19.18 -7.73 -0.85
C ASP A 209 20.21 -7.03 0.06
N GLN A 210 21.32 -6.56 -0.51
CA GLN A 210 22.32 -5.79 0.23
C GLN A 210 21.73 -4.50 0.80
N LYS A 211 20.91 -3.79 0.01
CA LYS A 211 20.21 -2.57 0.44
C LYS A 211 19.21 -2.84 1.56
N ILE A 212 18.47 -3.96 1.50
CA ILE A 212 17.56 -4.38 2.58
C ILE A 212 18.35 -4.61 3.86
N ALA A 213 19.44 -5.40 3.81
CA ALA A 213 20.26 -5.69 4.99
C ALA A 213 20.83 -4.42 5.62
N ARG A 214 21.30 -3.48 4.79
CA ARG A 214 21.82 -2.19 5.26
C ARG A 214 20.73 -1.34 5.92
N LEU A 215 19.52 -1.28 5.35
CA LEU A 215 18.38 -0.57 5.96
C LEU A 215 17.94 -1.19 7.28
N GLU A 216 17.94 -2.52 7.38
CA GLU A 216 17.63 -3.25 8.62
C GLU A 216 18.67 -2.97 9.70
N PHE A 217 19.95 -2.86 9.33
CA PHE A 217 21.01 -2.43 10.25
C PHE A 217 20.85 -0.98 10.74
N MET A 218 20.42 -0.05 9.89
CA MET A 218 20.13 1.32 10.35
C MET A 218 18.98 1.33 11.37
N LYS A 219 17.98 0.46 11.21
CA LYS A 219 16.90 0.32 12.21
C LYS A 219 17.43 -0.21 13.54
N SER A 220 18.34 -1.17 13.53
CA SER A 220 18.95 -1.68 14.77
C SER A 220 19.79 -0.62 15.47
N LEU A 221 20.59 0.15 14.72
CA LEU A 221 21.37 1.28 15.28
C LEU A 221 20.48 2.32 15.95
N LEU A 222 19.38 2.70 15.28
CA LEU A 222 18.42 3.64 15.83
C LEU A 222 17.75 3.09 17.10
N SER A 223 17.39 1.80 17.11
CA SER A 223 16.79 1.15 18.28
C SER A 223 17.75 1.11 19.46
N GLU A 224 19.01 0.75 19.23
CA GLU A 224 20.07 0.73 20.25
C GLU A 224 20.26 2.11 20.86
N TRP A 225 20.35 3.15 20.02
CA TRP A 225 20.46 4.54 20.47
C TRP A 225 19.26 5.02 21.30
N MET A 226 18.04 4.61 20.93
CA MET A 226 16.83 4.96 21.68
C MET A 226 16.77 4.29 23.06
N ILE A 227 17.38 3.10 23.22
CA ILE A 227 17.46 2.39 24.50
C ILE A 227 18.46 3.09 25.42
N ASP A 228 19.65 3.42 24.92
CA ASP A 228 20.72 4.11 25.67
C ASP A 228 20.24 5.44 26.27
N ARG A 229 19.36 6.16 25.57
CA ARG A 229 18.77 7.43 26.03
C ARG A 229 17.66 7.33 27.08
N LYS A 230 17.09 6.14 27.27
CA LYS A 230 16.04 5.91 28.27
C LYS A 230 16.60 5.46 29.61
N SER A 231 17.86 5.02 29.64
CA SER A 231 18.60 4.67 30.86
C SER A 231 19.16 5.91 31.54
#